data_AF-A0A6N7CCK4-F1
#
_entry.id   AF-A0A6N7CCK4-F1
#
_cell.length_a   1.000
_cell.length_b   1.000
_cell.length_c   1.000
_cell.angle_alpha   90.00
_cell.angle_beta   90.00
_cell.angle_gamma   90.00
#
_symmetry.space_group_name_H-M   'P 1'
#
loop_
_entity.id
_entity.type
_entity.pdbx_description
1 polymer ?
#
loop_
_entity_poly.entity_id
_entity_poly.type
_entity_poly.pdbx_seq_one_letter_code
_entity_poly.pdbx_strand_id
1 'polypeptide(L)'
;MFVNLFRPPVGAPMKPGAVNDLFVALRGRAGVDRRVPPHALRHAFASNVLDAGGALDEVQDLLGHTSIGSTQVYAHPAPERLRQAVERVPSPRLRADGKDEQDRLGSRTAQSWVHRR
;
A
#
# COMPACT_ATOMS: atom_id res chain seq x y z
N MET A 1 13.45 -15.47 7.71
CA MET A 1 12.69 -16.74 7.79
C MET A 1 11.25 -16.37 8.06
N PHE A 2 10.30 -16.87 7.27
CA PHE A 2 8.87 -16.60 7.49
C PHE A 2 8.28 -17.70 8.39
N VAL A 3 7.39 -17.35 9.31
CA VAL A 3 6.71 -18.29 10.21
C VAL A 3 5.20 -18.20 10.07
N ASN A 4 4.51 -19.33 10.23
CA ASN A 4 3.06 -19.37 10.19
C ASN A 4 2.48 -18.87 11.53
N LEU A 5 1.69 -17.79 11.51
CA LEU A 5 1.04 -17.23 12.70
C LEU A 5 -0.46 -17.53 12.79
N PHE A 6 -1.06 -18.12 11.75
CA PHE A 6 -2.52 -18.18 11.60
C PHE A 6 -3.09 -19.60 11.64
N ARG A 7 -2.28 -20.64 11.40
CA ARG A 7 -2.72 -22.04 11.43
C ARG A 7 -1.73 -22.90 12.22
N PRO A 8 -2.18 -23.95 12.93
CA PRO A 8 -1.27 -24.93 13.51
C PRO A 8 -0.41 -25.62 12.44
N PRO A 9 0.88 -25.95 12.72
CA PRO A 9 1.64 -25.54 13.89
C PRO A 9 2.07 -24.06 13.81
N VAL A 10 1.62 -23.26 14.78
CA VAL A 10 1.96 -21.84 14.88
C VAL A 10 3.44 -21.69 15.23
N GLY A 11 4.12 -20.74 14.60
CA GLY A 11 5.56 -20.53 14.75
C GLY A 11 6.42 -21.43 13.87
N ALA A 12 5.84 -22.42 13.17
CA ALA A 12 6.59 -23.29 12.28
C ALA A 12 7.14 -22.53 11.05
N PRO A 13 8.30 -22.95 10.52
CA PRO A 13 8.87 -22.38 9.30
C PRO A 13 7.88 -22.48 8.14
N MET A 14 7.70 -21.37 7.41
CA MET A 14 7.10 -21.43 6.08
C MET A 14 8.13 -21.89 5.06
N LYS A 15 7.68 -22.69 4.09
CA LYS A 15 8.50 -23.04 2.91
C LYS A 15 8.90 -21.74 2.18
N PRO A 16 10.10 -21.65 1.59
CA PRO A 16 10.55 -20.45 0.88
C PRO A 16 9.56 -19.94 -0.18
N GLY A 17 8.86 -20.84 -0.88
CA GLY A 17 7.84 -20.50 -1.87
C GLY A 17 6.45 -20.14 -1.31
N ALA A 18 6.16 -20.44 -0.04
CA ALA A 18 4.81 -20.33 0.52
C ALA A 18 4.26 -18.90 0.51
N VAL A 19 5.14 -17.89 0.65
CA VAL A 19 4.75 -16.48 0.56
C VAL A 19 4.30 -16.13 -0.86
N ASN A 20 4.98 -16.67 -1.87
CA ASN A 20 4.60 -16.45 -3.27
C ASN A 20 3.27 -17.15 -3.59
N ASP A 21 3.08 -18.38 -3.12
CA ASP A 21 1.83 -19.12 -3.32
C ASP A 21 0.65 -18.43 -2.64
N LEU A 22 0.85 -17.96 -1.40
CA LEU A 22 -0.12 -17.14 -0.70
C LEU A 22 -0.46 -15.87 -1.48
N PHE A 23 0.56 -15.20 -2.03
CA PHE A 23 0.36 -13.99 -2.80
C PHE A 23 -0.45 -14.24 -4.09
N VAL A 24 -0.17 -15.33 -4.80
CA VAL A 24 -0.93 -15.75 -5.98
C VAL A 24 -2.40 -16.02 -5.61
N ALA A 25 -2.65 -16.73 -4.52
CA ALA A 25 -4.00 -17.01 -4.05
C ALA A 25 -4.75 -15.72 -3.66
N LEU A 26 -4.10 -14.80 -2.95
CA LEU A 26 -4.69 -13.51 -2.57
C LEU A 26 -4.98 -12.63 -3.79
N ARG A 27 -4.08 -12.61 -4.78
CA ARG A 27 -4.28 -11.90 -6.05
C ARG A 27 -5.55 -12.39 -6.77
N GLY A 28 -5.72 -13.71 -6.86
CA GLY A 28 -6.91 -14.31 -7.47
C GLY A 28 -8.19 -13.94 -6.72
N ARG A 29 -8.17 -13.96 -5.38
CA ARG A 29 -9.31 -13.55 -4.54
C ARG A 29 -9.63 -12.05 -4.63
N ALA A 30 -8.64 -11.22 -4.93
CA ALA A 30 -8.81 -9.78 -5.07
C ALA A 30 -9.18 -9.34 -6.49
N GLY A 31 -9.29 -10.27 -7.46
CA GLY A 31 -9.60 -9.93 -8.86
C GLY A 31 -8.51 -9.10 -9.56
N VAL A 32 -7.24 -9.23 -9.13
CA VAL A 32 -6.13 -8.48 -9.73
C VAL A 32 -5.51 -9.31 -10.85
N ASP A 33 -5.84 -8.96 -12.10
CA ASP A 33 -5.35 -9.71 -13.27
C ASP A 33 -3.86 -9.46 -13.57
N ARG A 34 -3.35 -8.30 -13.15
CA ARG A 34 -1.94 -7.96 -13.32
C ARG A 34 -1.05 -8.83 -12.42
N ARG A 35 0.05 -9.35 -12.97
CA ARG A 35 1.09 -10.01 -12.17
C ARG A 35 1.79 -8.99 -11.27
N VAL A 36 1.38 -8.94 -10.00
CA VAL A 36 2.00 -8.12 -8.95
C VAL A 36 2.97 -9.01 -8.16
N PRO A 37 4.27 -8.67 -8.07
CA PRO A 37 5.21 -9.38 -7.20
C PRO A 37 5.16 -8.83 -5.76
N PRO A 38 5.62 -9.58 -4.74
CA PRO A 38 5.61 -9.11 -3.35
C PRO A 38 6.34 -7.77 -3.12
N HIS A 39 7.38 -7.45 -3.87
CA HIS A 39 8.08 -6.16 -3.75
C HIS A 39 7.23 -4.97 -4.21
N ALA A 40 6.26 -5.18 -5.11
CA ALA A 40 5.35 -4.12 -5.53
C ALA A 40 4.43 -3.64 -4.40
N LEU A 41 4.13 -4.51 -3.41
CA LEU A 41 3.44 -4.06 -2.19
C LEU A 41 4.29 -3.08 -1.39
N ARG A 42 5.60 -3.30 -1.30
CA ARG A 42 6.52 -2.39 -0.60
C ARG A 42 6.58 -1.03 -1.29
N HIS A 43 6.63 -1.01 -2.62
CA HIS A 43 6.57 0.23 -3.39
C HIS A 43 5.24 0.96 -3.20
N ALA A 44 4.12 0.24 -3.29
CA ALA A 44 2.80 0.83 -3.06
C ALA A 44 2.67 1.40 -1.64
N PHE A 45 3.20 0.70 -0.63
CA PHE A 45 3.24 1.21 0.74
C PHE A 45 4.08 2.48 0.87
N ALA A 46 5.29 2.51 0.29
CA ALA A 46 6.14 3.71 0.28
C ALA A 46 5.41 4.90 -0.34
N SER A 47 4.84 4.72 -1.54
CA SER A 47 4.08 5.76 -2.23
C SER A 47 2.91 6.25 -1.38
N ASN A 48 2.12 5.34 -0.81
CA ASN A 48 0.97 5.72 0.02
C ASN A 48 1.37 6.54 1.26
N VAL A 49 2.47 6.17 1.93
CA VAL A 49 2.97 6.92 3.09
C VAL A 49 3.44 8.31 2.67
N LEU A 50 4.17 8.43 1.56
CA LEU A 50 4.62 9.73 1.03
C LEU A 50 3.44 10.61 0.58
N ASP A 51 2.47 10.03 -0.14
CA ASP A 51 1.28 10.74 -0.60
C ASP A 51 0.41 11.23 0.57
N ALA A 52 0.45 10.53 1.71
CA ALA A 52 -0.22 10.91 2.94
C ALA A 52 0.57 11.93 3.80
N GLY A 53 1.67 12.49 3.27
CA GLY A 53 2.51 13.48 3.94
C GLY A 53 3.53 12.88 4.91
N GLY A 54 3.79 11.57 4.82
CA GLY A 54 4.91 10.94 5.52
C GLY A 54 6.25 11.37 4.93
N ALA A 55 7.26 11.44 5.80
CA ALA A 55 8.61 11.85 5.42
C ALA A 55 9.43 10.65 4.94
N LEU A 56 10.49 10.92 4.17
CA LEU A 56 11.30 9.86 3.58
C LEU A 56 11.93 8.97 4.65
N ASP A 57 12.51 9.56 5.70
CA ASP A 57 13.06 8.86 6.88
C ASP A 57 12.06 7.91 7.55
N GLU A 58 10.79 8.30 7.65
CA GLU A 58 9.70 7.45 8.17
C GLU A 58 9.46 6.23 7.27
N VAL A 59 9.39 6.44 5.96
CA VAL A 59 9.25 5.35 4.98
C VAL A 59 10.43 4.38 5.06
N GLN A 60 11.63 4.90 5.32
CA GLN A 60 12.82 4.08 5.44
C GLN A 60 12.76 3.15 6.64
N ASP A 61 12.49 3.72 7.82
CA ASP A 61 12.40 2.94 9.04
C ASP A 61 11.23 1.94 8.99
N LEU A 62 10.09 2.32 8.40
CA LEU A 62 8.94 1.41 8.23
C LEU A 62 9.22 0.23 7.28
N LEU A 63 10.08 0.41 6.28
CA LEU A 63 10.43 -0.65 5.31
C LEU A 63 11.65 -1.48 5.71
N GLY A 64 12.42 -1.07 6.73
CA GLY A 64 13.52 -1.85 7.32
C GLY A 64 14.75 -1.97 6.40
N HIS A 65 15.38 -0.85 6.06
CA HIS A 65 16.32 -0.67 4.94
C HIS A 65 17.44 -1.72 4.74
N THR A 66 17.60 -2.09 3.46
CA THR A 66 18.84 -2.54 2.81
C THR A 66 18.75 -1.97 1.37
N SER A 67 19.34 -0.86 0.90
CA SER A 67 20.42 0.04 1.31
C SER A 67 20.22 1.47 0.71
N ILE A 68 21.10 2.40 1.12
CA ILE A 68 21.08 3.87 1.02
C ILE A 68 21.81 4.43 -0.21
N GLY A 69 21.31 5.54 -0.78
CA GLY A 69 22.12 6.52 -1.52
C GLY A 69 22.76 7.52 -0.53
N SER A 70 24.09 7.59 -0.54
CA SER A 70 24.99 8.23 0.44
C SER A 70 24.63 9.67 0.83
N THR A 71 24.13 9.84 2.06
CA THR A 71 24.61 10.70 3.17
C THR A 71 23.57 10.52 4.28
N GLN A 72 23.78 9.56 5.20
CA GLN A 72 22.85 9.30 6.31
C GLN A 72 23.01 10.36 7.40
N VAL A 73 22.61 11.59 7.09
CA VAL A 73 22.25 12.57 8.11
C VAL A 73 20.73 12.59 8.13
N TYR A 74 20.08 11.60 8.74
CA TYR A 74 18.65 11.69 9.03
C TYR A 74 18.36 11.02 10.36
N ALA A 75 17.83 11.79 11.31
CA ALA A 75 17.44 11.33 12.63
C ALA A 75 16.38 10.23 12.50
N HIS A 76 16.56 9.11 13.21
CA HIS A 76 15.54 8.08 13.28
C HIS A 76 14.24 8.67 13.85
N PRO A 77 13.13 8.65 13.10
CA PRO A 77 11.84 9.09 13.61
C PRO A 77 11.46 8.29 14.86
N ALA A 78 10.95 9.00 15.88
CA ALA A 78 10.44 8.36 17.09
C ALA A 78 9.29 7.37 16.75
N PRO A 79 9.10 6.28 17.51
CA PRO A 79 8.07 5.28 17.22
C PRO A 79 6.66 5.84 17.04
N GLU A 80 6.31 6.89 17.78
CA GLU A 80 5.02 7.54 17.68
C GLU A 80 4.82 8.25 16.33
N ARG A 81 5.90 8.87 15.82
CA ARG A 81 5.90 9.51 14.51
C ARG A 81 5.72 8.48 13.38
N LEU A 82 6.33 7.30 13.52
CA LEU A 82 6.13 6.18 12.60
C LEU A 82 4.69 5.66 12.61
N ARG A 83 4.07 5.53 13.79
CA ARG A 83 2.66 5.17 13.89
C ARG A 83 1.77 6.19 13.20
N GLN A 84 1.97 7.47 13.48
CA GLN A 84 1.21 8.54 12.83
C GLN A 84 1.37 8.51 11.31
N ALA A 85 2.56 8.23 10.79
CA ALA A 85 2.79 8.08 9.35
C ALA A 85 1.94 6.96 8.74
N VAL A 86 1.80 5.82 9.44
CA VAL A 86 0.93 4.72 9.02
C VAL A 86 -0.54 5.09 9.14
N GLU A 87 -0.97 5.72 10.23
CA GLU A 87 -2.37 6.12 10.47
C GLU A 87 -2.87 7.16 9.46
N ARG A 88 -2.00 8.00 8.90
CA ARG A 88 -2.35 8.92 7.82
C ARG A 88 -2.74 8.20 6.53
N VAL A 89 -2.25 6.98 6.31
CA VAL A 89 -2.57 6.19 5.10
C VAL A 89 -3.97 5.61 5.25
N PRO A 90 -4.94 6.00 4.41
CA PRO A 90 -6.29 5.47 4.49
C PRO A 90 -6.28 3.97 4.20
N SER A 91 -6.95 3.18 5.05
CA SER A 91 -7.15 1.76 4.79
C SER A 91 -7.83 1.56 3.43
N PRO A 92 -7.38 0.60 2.59
CA PRO A 92 -8.02 0.29 1.32
C PRO A 92 -9.52 0.00 1.45
N ARG A 93 -9.97 -0.49 2.62
CA ARG A 93 -11.39 -0.74 2.90
C ARG A 93 -12.20 0.55 3.02
N LEU A 94 -11.63 1.59 3.63
CA LEU A 94 -12.29 2.89 3.82
C LEU A 94 -12.40 3.68 2.51
N ARG A 95 -11.57 3.38 1.51
CA ARG A 95 -11.63 4.02 0.19
C ARG A 95 -12.76 3.50 -0.70
N ALA A 96 -13.24 2.28 -0.45
CA ALA A 96 -14.27 1.65 -1.27
C ALA A 96 -15.67 2.23 -0.97
N ASP A 97 -15.91 2.72 0.25
CA ASP A 97 -17.23 3.18 0.69
C ASP A 97 -17.59 4.61 0.23
N GLY A 98 -16.70 5.31 -0.48
CA GLY A 98 -16.80 6.75 -0.71
C GLY A 98 -16.92 7.22 -2.16
N LYS A 99 -17.16 6.34 -3.15
CA LYS A 99 -17.19 6.76 -4.58
C LYS A 99 -18.46 6.45 -5.38
N ASP A 100 -19.44 5.76 -4.80
CA ASP A 100 -20.65 5.38 -5.54
C ASP A 100 -21.73 6.48 -5.60
N GLU A 101 -21.61 7.55 -4.81
CA GLU A 101 -22.65 8.60 -4.71
C GLU A 101 -22.35 9.85 -5.57
N GLN A 102 -21.08 10.20 -5.79
CA GLN A 102 -20.72 11.35 -6.63
C GLN A 102 -20.86 11.08 -8.15
N ASP A 103 -20.74 9.83 -8.61
CA ASP A 103 -20.89 9.50 -10.05
C ASP A 103 -22.36 9.45 -10.52
N ARG A 104 -23.33 9.31 -9.59
CA ARG A 104 -24.76 9.28 -9.93
C ARG A 104 -25.41 10.66 -10.09
N LEU A 105 -24.84 11.71 -9.51
CA LEU A 105 -25.36 13.08 -9.63
C LEU A 105 -24.74 13.89 -10.78
N GLY A 106 -23.69 13.40 -11.45
CA GLY A 106 -23.00 14.14 -12.54
C GLY A 106 -23.52 13.89 -13.96
N SER A 107 -24.46 12.96 -14.17
CA SER A 107 -24.87 12.50 -15.51
C SER A 107 -26.13 13.17 -16.08
N ARG A 108 -26.64 14.23 -15.42
CA ARG A 108 -27.67 15.09 -15.99
C ARG A 108 -27.18 16.52 -15.92
N THR A 109 -27.05 17.15 -17.09
CA THR A 109 -26.79 18.59 -17.36
C THR A 109 -25.34 18.96 -17.67
N ALA A 110 -24.94 18.76 -18.94
CA ALA A 110 -24.16 19.74 -19.75
C ALA A 110 -23.89 19.16 -21.15
N GLN A 111 -24.96 18.93 -21.92
CA GLN A 111 -24.84 19.05 -23.38
C GLN A 111 -24.72 20.54 -23.70
N SER A 112 -23.66 20.92 -24.40
CA SER A 112 -23.46 22.16 -25.16
C SER A 112 -22.04 22.67 -24.90
N TRP A 113 -21.11 22.44 -25.84
CA TRP A 113 -20.00 23.35 -26.22
C TRP A 113 -19.33 22.74 -27.46
N VAL A 114 -19.99 22.86 -28.62
CA VAL A 114 -19.36 22.73 -29.95
C VAL A 114 -19.74 23.96 -30.76
N HIS A 115 -18.86 24.97 -30.75
CA HIS A 115 -18.54 25.86 -31.88
C HIS A 115 -17.69 27.06 -31.42
N ARG A 116 -16.40 27.05 -31.76
CA ARG A 116 -15.68 28.15 -32.45
C ARG A 116 -14.18 27.84 -32.55
N ARG A 117 -13.71 27.41 -33.72
CA ARG A 117 -13.06 28.25 -34.75
C ARG A 117 -12.91 27.42 -36.01
#